data_AF-Q0AAP2-F1
#
_entry.id   AF-Q0AAP2-F1
#
_cell.length_a   1.000
_cell.length_b   1.000
_cell.length_c   1.000
_cell.angle_alpha   90.00
_cell.angle_beta   90.00
_cell.angle_gamma   90.00
#
_symmetry.space_group_name_H-M   'P 1'
#
loop_
_entity.id
_entity.type
_entity.pdbx_description
1 polymer ?
#
loop_
_entity_poly.entity_id
_entity_poly.type
_entity_poly.pdbx_seq_one_letter_code
_entity_poly.pdbx_strand_id
1 'polypeptide(L)'
;MMVWWLDGLLALGLLWLAWQAVTAPRLFRSVVMFIVFGLFMSLCWARLAAPDLALAEAAIGAGLTGALLLSAYRALLVRHGAGREEAPGIAPALARAIAVGSGVLFAVLAGILLTLPGAEAPAGREALARMEELALDNPVTGVLLVFRAYDTLMEMGVLLLALLGARVVAEPLRAAGPGPWRRPGLSEPVLVAPLVALLVPLIVLVAGYLLWAGTTAPGGAFQAGAVLAALGVLLRLTGRLRPTLTNSLYERAVLVLGLAVFTAAGALGLGTEGYMLSYPAGWSYPLILVVETTLMLSIALTLALLFSGSNGFRGAR
;
A
#
# COMPACT_ATOMS: atom_id res chain seq x y z
N MET A 1 3.51 -16.42 -30.88
CA MET A 1 2.55 -15.36 -31.27
C MET A 1 1.59 -14.96 -30.15
N MET A 2 1.04 -15.90 -29.36
CA MET A 2 0.04 -15.60 -28.31
C MET A 2 0.56 -14.73 -27.13
N VAL A 3 1.88 -14.69 -26.93
CA VAL A 3 2.55 -13.97 -25.84
C VAL A 3 2.60 -12.46 -26.11
N TRP A 4 2.93 -12.08 -27.35
CA TRP A 4 3.14 -10.68 -27.74
C TRP A 4 1.84 -9.87 -27.82
N TRP A 5 0.69 -10.50 -28.15
CA TRP A 5 -0.57 -9.76 -28.15
C TRP A 5 -1.01 -9.41 -26.74
N LEU A 6 -0.76 -10.28 -25.75
CA LEU A 6 -1.11 -10.01 -24.36
C LEU A 6 -0.26 -8.85 -23.85
N ASP A 7 1.05 -8.89 -24.11
CA ASP A 7 1.97 -7.83 -23.69
C ASP A 7 1.62 -6.50 -24.39
N GLY A 8 1.28 -6.53 -25.69
CA GLY A 8 0.80 -5.36 -26.42
C GLY A 8 -0.54 -4.83 -25.90
N LEU A 9 -1.49 -5.71 -25.55
CA LEU A 9 -2.78 -5.35 -24.98
C LEU A 9 -2.63 -4.72 -23.59
N LEU A 10 -1.75 -5.27 -22.76
CA LEU A 10 -1.42 -4.72 -21.45
C LEU A 10 -0.76 -3.33 -21.59
N ALA A 11 0.25 -3.19 -22.45
CA ALA A 11 0.95 -1.92 -22.65
C ALA A 11 0.04 -0.82 -23.23
N LEU A 12 -0.68 -1.12 -24.32
CA LEU A 12 -1.63 -0.16 -24.91
C LEU A 12 -2.80 0.13 -23.96
N GLY A 13 -3.26 -0.89 -23.23
CA GLY A 13 -4.29 -0.75 -22.20
C GLY A 13 -3.86 0.20 -21.09
N LEU A 14 -2.62 0.10 -20.60
CA LEU A 14 -2.07 1.01 -19.58
C LEU A 14 -2.00 2.44 -20.09
N LEU A 15 -1.49 2.67 -21.31
CA LEU A 15 -1.44 4.02 -21.90
C LEU A 15 -2.84 4.61 -22.07
N TRP A 16 -3.79 3.80 -22.54
CA TRP A 16 -5.17 4.22 -22.70
C TRP A 16 -5.85 4.51 -21.36
N LEU A 17 -5.67 3.66 -20.35
CA LEU A 17 -6.22 3.86 -19.00
C LEU A 17 -5.62 5.08 -18.31
N ALA A 18 -4.30 5.30 -18.45
CA ALA A 18 -3.63 6.50 -17.93
C ALA A 18 -4.19 7.77 -18.57
N TRP A 19 -4.38 7.77 -19.90
CA TRP A 19 -5.04 8.86 -20.60
C TRP A 19 -6.47 9.09 -20.06
N GLN A 20 -7.28 8.04 -19.96
CA GLN A 20 -8.65 8.13 -19.46
C GLN A 20 -8.74 8.59 -18.00
N ALA A 21 -7.80 8.20 -17.15
CA ALA A 21 -7.77 8.63 -15.75
C ALA A 21 -7.60 10.15 -15.63
N VAL A 22 -6.84 10.77 -16.53
CA VAL A 22 -6.55 12.21 -16.50
C VAL A 22 -7.56 13.04 -17.31
N THR A 23 -8.07 12.52 -18.43
CA THR A 23 -8.95 13.28 -19.34
C THR A 23 -10.44 13.02 -19.16
N ALA A 24 -10.84 12.10 -18.28
CA ALA A 24 -12.26 11.79 -18.10
C ALA A 24 -13.05 13.02 -17.64
N PRO A 25 -14.25 13.25 -18.21
CA PRO A 25 -15.02 14.48 -17.95
C PRO A 25 -15.64 14.53 -16.54
N ARG A 26 -15.68 13.40 -15.82
CA ARG A 26 -16.24 13.28 -14.47
C ARG A 26 -15.22 12.68 -13.54
N LEU A 27 -15.09 13.28 -12.35
CA LEU A 27 -14.09 12.85 -11.36
C LEU A 27 -14.31 11.39 -10.91
N PHE A 28 -15.56 10.95 -10.76
CA PHE A 28 -15.85 9.54 -10.47
C PHE A 28 -15.26 8.61 -11.52
N ARG A 29 -15.40 8.95 -12.81
CA ARG A 29 -14.84 8.15 -13.91
C ARG A 29 -13.31 8.16 -13.86
N SER A 30 -12.67 9.30 -13.60
CA SER A 30 -11.22 9.38 -13.40
C SER A 30 -10.73 8.44 -12.30
N VAL A 31 -11.41 8.44 -11.15
CA VAL A 31 -11.07 7.56 -10.02
C VAL A 31 -11.23 6.09 -10.40
N VAL A 32 -12.33 5.71 -11.07
CA VAL A 32 -12.52 4.33 -11.53
C VAL A 32 -11.45 3.92 -12.54
N MET A 33 -11.10 4.77 -13.49
CA MET A 33 -10.05 4.49 -14.48
C MET A 33 -8.67 4.34 -13.82
N PHE A 34 -8.38 5.13 -12.78
CA PHE A 34 -7.16 4.96 -11.97
C PHE A 34 -7.12 3.61 -11.24
N ILE A 35 -8.24 3.16 -10.67
CA ILE A 35 -8.34 1.84 -10.02
C ILE A 35 -8.10 0.72 -11.04
N VAL A 36 -8.74 0.80 -12.20
CA VAL A 36 -8.57 -0.18 -13.28
C VAL A 36 -7.13 -0.16 -13.82
N PHE A 37 -6.52 1.02 -13.93
CA PHE A 37 -5.10 1.17 -14.27
C PHE A 37 -4.21 0.41 -13.29
N GLY A 38 -4.39 0.57 -11.98
CA GLY A 38 -3.63 -0.16 -10.96
C GLY A 38 -3.81 -1.68 -11.07
N LEU A 39 -5.04 -2.16 -11.35
CA LEU A 39 -5.28 -3.59 -11.59
C LEU A 39 -4.56 -4.09 -12.85
N PHE A 40 -4.53 -3.30 -13.93
CA PHE A 40 -3.74 -3.62 -15.13
C PHE A 40 -2.23 -3.61 -14.85
N MET A 41 -1.74 -2.67 -14.03
CA MET A 41 -0.35 -2.63 -13.60
C MET A 41 0.02 -3.88 -12.80
N SER A 42 -0.85 -4.33 -11.88
CA SER A 42 -0.67 -5.58 -11.15
C SER A 42 -0.54 -6.79 -12.09
N LEU A 43 -1.37 -6.86 -13.13
CA LEU A 43 -1.25 -7.91 -14.16
C LEU A 43 0.08 -7.82 -14.93
N CYS A 44 0.59 -6.61 -15.21
CA CYS A 44 1.89 -6.42 -15.84
C CYS A 44 3.02 -6.91 -14.93
N TRP A 45 2.98 -6.62 -13.63
CA TRP A 45 3.97 -7.13 -12.68
C TRP A 45 3.96 -8.64 -12.59
N ALA A 46 2.78 -9.26 -12.50
CA ALA A 46 2.66 -10.72 -12.53
C ALA A 46 3.21 -11.30 -13.84
N ARG A 47 2.95 -10.62 -14.96
CA ARG A 47 3.44 -10.99 -16.28
C ARG A 47 4.97 -10.88 -16.41
N LEU A 48 5.57 -9.91 -15.73
CA LEU A 48 7.03 -9.70 -15.64
C LEU A 48 7.69 -10.58 -14.57
N ALA A 49 6.99 -11.60 -14.05
CA ALA A 49 7.47 -12.49 -12.98
C ALA A 49 7.85 -11.75 -11.68
N ALA A 50 7.14 -10.67 -11.38
CA ALA A 50 7.25 -9.91 -10.12
C ALA A 50 5.95 -10.02 -9.29
N PRO A 51 5.61 -11.22 -8.78
CA PRO A 51 4.35 -11.44 -8.07
C PRO A 51 4.24 -10.65 -6.76
N ASP A 52 5.35 -10.41 -6.04
CA ASP A 52 5.35 -9.57 -4.83
C ASP A 52 4.89 -8.14 -5.12
N LEU A 53 5.38 -7.56 -6.23
CA LEU A 53 4.96 -6.24 -6.72
C LEU A 53 3.52 -6.27 -7.21
N ALA A 54 3.10 -7.35 -7.89
CA ALA A 54 1.73 -7.51 -8.35
C ALA A 54 0.73 -7.49 -7.19
N LEU A 55 1.03 -8.21 -6.10
CA LEU A 55 0.21 -8.25 -4.89
C LEU A 55 0.17 -6.88 -4.20
N ALA A 56 1.33 -6.22 -4.07
CA ALA A 56 1.41 -4.88 -3.48
C ALA A 56 0.60 -3.85 -4.29
N GLU A 57 0.75 -3.85 -5.62
CA GLU A 57 0.01 -2.95 -6.52
C GLU A 57 -1.50 -3.19 -6.45
N ALA A 58 -1.94 -4.44 -6.44
CA ALA A 58 -3.36 -4.77 -6.33
C ALA A 58 -3.94 -4.32 -4.97
N ALA A 59 -3.25 -4.59 -3.87
CA ALA A 59 -3.74 -4.30 -2.54
C ALA A 59 -3.70 -2.80 -2.20
N ILE A 60 -2.61 -2.11 -2.56
CA ILE A 60 -2.35 -0.73 -2.13
C ILE A 60 -2.68 0.27 -3.24
N GLY A 61 -2.14 0.04 -4.44
CA GLY A 61 -2.34 0.93 -5.59
C GLY A 61 -3.79 0.96 -6.03
N ALA A 62 -4.32 -0.19 -6.47
CA ALA A 62 -5.72 -0.29 -6.88
C ALA A 62 -6.69 -0.31 -5.68
N GLY A 63 -6.41 -1.12 -4.65
CA GLY A 63 -7.31 -1.37 -3.53
C GLY A 63 -7.45 -0.18 -2.57
N LEU A 64 -6.47 0.02 -1.69
CA LEU A 64 -6.54 1.02 -0.62
C LEU A 64 -6.58 2.45 -1.14
N THR A 65 -5.72 2.80 -2.10
CA THR A 65 -5.68 4.15 -2.68
C THR A 65 -6.95 4.42 -3.47
N GLY A 66 -7.44 3.44 -4.24
CA GLY A 66 -8.75 3.52 -4.90
C GLY A 66 -9.90 3.78 -3.93
N ALA A 67 -9.96 3.02 -2.83
CA ALA A 67 -10.95 3.24 -1.78
C ALA A 67 -10.84 4.64 -1.17
N LEU A 68 -9.61 5.10 -0.90
CA LEU A 68 -9.35 6.46 -0.37
C LEU A 68 -9.84 7.54 -1.34
N LEU A 69 -9.56 7.42 -2.64
CA LEU A 69 -10.01 8.35 -3.68
C LEU A 69 -11.54 8.37 -3.78
N LEU A 70 -12.21 7.23 -3.71
CA LEU A 70 -13.68 7.15 -3.69
C LEU A 70 -14.27 7.79 -2.42
N SER A 71 -13.63 7.58 -1.27
CA SER A 71 -14.01 8.20 0.00
C SER A 71 -13.88 9.73 -0.07
N ALA A 72 -12.75 10.22 -0.60
CA ALA A 72 -12.48 11.64 -0.81
C ALA A 72 -13.47 12.26 -1.81
N TYR A 73 -13.75 11.57 -2.92
CA TYR A 73 -14.75 11.99 -3.90
C TYR A 73 -16.14 12.16 -3.25
N ARG A 74 -16.58 11.18 -2.46
CA ARG A 74 -17.85 11.26 -1.73
C ARG A 74 -17.87 12.44 -0.76
N ALA A 75 -16.76 12.69 -0.04
CA ALA A 75 -16.66 13.83 0.86
C ALA A 75 -16.75 15.18 0.11
N LEU A 76 -16.18 15.26 -1.10
CA LEU A 76 -16.28 16.43 -1.96
C LEU A 76 -17.73 16.69 -2.40
N LEU A 77 -18.44 15.65 -2.86
CA LEU A 77 -19.84 15.74 -3.28
C LEU A 77 -20.75 16.24 -2.15
N VAL A 78 -20.53 15.78 -0.92
CA VAL A 78 -21.30 16.23 0.25
C VAL A 78 -21.06 17.71 0.55
N ARG A 79 -19.84 18.22 0.33
CA ARG A 79 -19.49 19.63 0.59
C ARG A 79 -19.97 20.60 -0.50
N HIS A 80 -19.88 20.21 -1.77
CA HIS A 80 -20.17 21.12 -2.90
C HIS A 80 -21.54 20.88 -3.55
N GLY A 81 -22.27 19.83 -3.14
CA GLY A 81 -23.54 19.41 -3.73
C GLY A 81 -23.34 18.60 -5.02
N ALA A 82 -24.15 17.55 -5.21
CA ALA A 82 -24.01 16.57 -6.30
C ALA A 82 -24.15 17.13 -7.73
N GLY A 83 -24.57 18.39 -7.89
CA GLY A 83 -24.79 19.05 -9.17
C GLY A 83 -23.69 20.04 -9.61
N ARG A 84 -22.64 20.24 -8.81
CA ARG A 84 -21.52 21.15 -9.11
C ARG A 84 -20.19 20.41 -9.19
N GLU A 85 -20.10 19.39 -10.05
CA GLU A 85 -18.80 19.00 -10.61
C GLU A 85 -18.34 20.13 -11.54
N GLU A 86 -17.97 21.29 -10.97
CA GLU A 86 -17.34 22.36 -11.72
C GLU A 86 -16.00 21.84 -12.25
N ALA A 87 -15.75 22.05 -13.54
CA ALA A 87 -14.46 21.71 -14.13
C ALA A 87 -13.35 22.39 -13.30
N PRO A 88 -12.27 21.68 -12.94
CA PRO A 88 -11.23 22.24 -12.10
C PRO A 88 -10.73 23.56 -12.70
N GLY A 89 -10.80 24.64 -11.91
CA GLY A 89 -10.40 25.99 -12.30
C GLY A 89 -8.88 26.16 -12.44
N ILE A 90 -8.18 25.19 -13.00
CA ILE A 90 -6.75 25.32 -13.32
C ILE A 90 -6.67 26.20 -14.57
N ALA A 91 -5.93 27.30 -14.47
CA ALA A 91 -5.69 28.17 -15.60
C ALA A 91 -5.14 27.35 -16.79
N PRO A 92 -5.67 27.51 -18.01
CA PRO A 92 -5.28 26.69 -19.16
C PRO A 92 -3.79 26.83 -19.52
N ALA A 93 -3.14 27.91 -19.10
CA ALA A 93 -1.70 28.07 -19.21
C ALA A 93 -0.93 27.14 -18.25
N LEU A 94 -1.36 27.04 -16.99
CA LEU A 94 -0.74 26.15 -15.99
C LEU A 94 -0.94 24.68 -16.35
N ALA A 95 -2.15 24.30 -16.78
CA ALA A 95 -2.42 22.94 -17.23
C ALA A 95 -1.52 22.54 -18.43
N ARG A 96 -1.34 23.45 -19.40
CA ARG A 96 -0.40 23.25 -20.51
C ARG A 96 1.04 23.16 -20.05
N ALA A 97 1.47 24.03 -19.12
CA ALA A 97 2.82 23.99 -18.57
C ALA A 97 3.12 22.66 -17.86
N ILE A 98 2.18 22.16 -17.05
CA ILE A 98 2.29 20.85 -16.40
C ILE A 98 2.38 19.75 -17.45
N ALA A 99 1.49 19.73 -18.44
CA ALA A 99 1.49 18.70 -19.49
C ALA A 99 2.79 18.68 -20.30
N VAL A 100 3.28 19.86 -20.72
CA VAL A 100 4.56 19.98 -21.44
C VAL A 100 5.71 19.55 -20.53
N GLY A 101 5.73 19.98 -19.27
CA GLY A 101 6.75 19.58 -18.30
C GLY A 101 6.79 18.06 -18.10
N SER A 102 5.63 17.41 -17.93
CA SER A 102 5.51 15.95 -17.83
C SER A 102 5.97 15.25 -19.11
N GLY A 103 5.64 15.79 -20.28
CA GLY A 103 6.08 15.25 -21.58
C GLY A 103 7.60 15.34 -21.77
N VAL A 104 8.20 16.47 -21.39
CA VAL A 104 9.66 16.67 -21.41
C VAL A 104 10.34 15.72 -20.43
N LEU A 105 9.84 15.61 -19.19
CA LEU A 105 10.38 14.68 -18.20
C LEU A 105 10.31 13.23 -18.71
N PHE A 106 9.18 12.82 -19.29
CA PHE A 106 9.05 11.50 -19.90
C PHE A 106 10.06 11.28 -21.03
N ALA A 107 10.21 12.25 -21.95
CA ALA A 107 11.16 12.15 -23.05
C ALA A 107 12.62 12.05 -22.55
N VAL A 108 12.96 12.78 -21.49
CA VAL A 108 14.28 12.71 -20.84
C VAL A 108 14.50 11.34 -20.23
N LEU A 109 13.55 10.83 -19.44
CA LEU A 109 13.65 9.50 -18.81
C LEU A 109 13.73 8.39 -19.86
N ALA A 110 12.92 8.46 -20.92
CA ALA A 110 12.97 7.52 -22.03
C ALA A 110 14.31 7.60 -22.77
N GLY A 111 14.82 8.81 -23.02
CA GLY A 111 16.13 9.02 -23.63
C GLY A 111 17.26 8.43 -22.80
N ILE A 112 17.25 8.64 -21.48
CA ILE A 112 18.20 8.01 -20.54
C ILE A 112 18.07 6.48 -20.60
N LEU A 113 16.86 5.94 -20.57
CA LEU A 113 16.64 4.50 -20.61
C LEU A 113 17.20 3.86 -21.90
N LEU A 114 17.11 4.56 -23.04
CA LEU A 114 17.65 4.11 -24.32
C LEU A 114 19.18 4.20 -24.42
N THR A 115 19.82 5.04 -23.59
CA THR A 115 21.29 5.19 -23.56
C THR A 115 21.97 4.36 -22.47
N LEU A 116 21.21 3.79 -21.54
CA LEU A 116 21.77 2.88 -20.54
C LEU A 116 22.38 1.67 -21.25
N PRO A 117 23.69 1.39 -21.07
CA PRO A 117 24.27 0.16 -21.56
C PRO A 117 23.50 -1.01 -20.95
N GLY A 118 23.30 -2.07 -21.75
CA GLY A 118 22.50 -3.23 -21.36
C GLY A 118 22.79 -3.63 -19.92
N ALA A 119 21.77 -3.52 -19.06
CA ALA A 119 21.93 -3.59 -17.62
C ALA A 119 22.46 -4.98 -17.23
N GLU A 120 23.78 -5.10 -17.08
CA GLU A 120 24.30 -6.04 -16.11
C GLU A 120 23.68 -5.60 -14.78
N ALA A 121 22.87 -6.47 -14.17
CA ALA A 121 22.28 -6.23 -12.87
C ALA A 121 23.13 -6.95 -11.81
N PRO A 122 24.40 -6.53 -11.58
CA PRO A 122 25.35 -7.28 -10.77
C PRO A 122 24.84 -7.43 -9.34
N ALA A 123 24.20 -6.40 -8.79
CA ALA A 123 23.65 -6.45 -7.43
C ALA A 123 22.55 -7.50 -7.27
N GLY A 124 21.64 -7.63 -8.25
CA GLY A 124 20.59 -8.65 -8.21
C GLY A 124 21.16 -10.06 -8.35
N ARG A 125 22.14 -10.26 -9.24
CA ARG A 125 22.83 -11.56 -9.38
C ARG A 125 23.61 -11.93 -8.13
N GLU A 126 24.31 -10.97 -7.52
CA GLU A 126 25.07 -11.18 -6.29
C GLU A 126 24.15 -11.52 -5.11
N ALA A 127 23.01 -10.82 -4.98
CA ALA A 127 22.02 -11.13 -3.97
C ALA A 127 21.48 -12.56 -4.14
N LEU A 128 21.14 -12.96 -5.37
CA LEU A 128 20.69 -14.32 -5.69
C LEU A 128 21.76 -15.37 -5.37
N ALA A 129 23.03 -15.09 -5.68
CA ALA A 129 24.14 -16.02 -5.42
C ALA A 129 24.38 -16.28 -3.93
N ARG A 130 23.96 -15.36 -3.05
CA ARG A 130 24.13 -15.45 -1.60
C ARG A 130 22.85 -15.85 -0.86
N MET A 131 21.76 -16.15 -1.57
CA MET A 131 20.49 -16.53 -0.93
C MET A 131 20.59 -17.82 -0.11
N GLU A 132 21.42 -18.78 -0.55
CA GLU A 132 21.63 -20.05 0.18
C GLU A 132 22.18 -19.84 1.60
N GLU A 133 22.87 -18.72 1.84
CA GLU A 133 23.42 -18.37 3.16
C GLU A 133 22.36 -17.84 4.14
N LEU A 134 21.22 -17.35 3.63
CA LEU A 134 20.24 -16.58 4.42
C LEU A 134 19.12 -17.41 5.05
N ALA A 135 19.05 -18.71 4.79
CA ALA A 135 17.93 -19.58 5.20
C ALA A 135 16.54 -19.02 4.82
N LEU A 136 16.48 -18.32 3.68
CA LEU A 136 15.27 -17.76 3.08
C LEU A 136 15.21 -18.21 1.62
N ASP A 137 14.05 -18.67 1.16
CA ASP A 137 13.90 -19.07 -0.25
C ASP A 137 13.35 -17.93 -1.13
N ASN A 138 12.66 -16.94 -0.53
CA ASN A 138 12.17 -15.77 -1.27
C ASN A 138 13.27 -14.70 -1.43
N PRO A 139 13.77 -14.44 -2.66
CA PRO A 139 14.82 -13.46 -2.90
C PRO A 139 14.38 -12.01 -2.64
N VAL A 140 13.10 -11.69 -2.84
CA VAL A 140 12.59 -10.33 -2.58
C VAL A 140 12.67 -10.01 -1.10
N THR A 141 12.22 -10.93 -0.25
CA THR A 141 12.31 -10.81 1.22
C THR A 141 13.77 -10.74 1.68
N GLY A 142 14.66 -11.58 1.13
CA GLY A 142 16.09 -11.50 1.43
C GLY A 142 16.70 -10.14 1.08
N VAL A 143 16.34 -9.57 -0.07
CA VAL A 143 16.77 -8.22 -0.44
C VAL A 143 16.19 -7.16 0.50
N LEU A 144 14.89 -7.21 0.79
CA LEU A 144 14.22 -6.17 1.58
C LEU A 144 14.60 -6.20 3.06
N LEU A 145 14.86 -7.38 3.64
CA LEU A 145 15.08 -7.53 5.08
C LEU A 145 16.53 -7.84 5.47
N VAL A 146 17.39 -8.20 4.51
CA VAL A 146 18.82 -8.44 4.77
C VAL A 146 19.69 -7.48 3.97
N PHE A 147 19.75 -7.60 2.65
CA PHE A 147 20.71 -6.82 1.84
C PHE A 147 20.42 -5.31 1.83
N ARG A 148 19.15 -4.94 1.84
CA ARG A 148 18.66 -3.55 1.84
C ARG A 148 17.67 -3.30 2.98
N ALA A 149 17.92 -3.93 4.13
CA ALA A 149 17.13 -3.80 5.35
C ALA A 149 16.88 -2.34 5.77
N TYR A 150 17.85 -1.45 5.52
CA TYR A 150 17.72 -0.02 5.77
C TYR A 150 16.61 0.65 4.95
N ASP A 151 16.41 0.26 3.69
CA ASP A 151 15.36 0.80 2.84
C ASP A 151 13.99 0.50 3.46
N THR A 152 13.76 -0.76 3.85
CA THR A 152 12.51 -1.20 4.49
C THR A 152 12.32 -0.55 5.86
N LEU A 153 13.39 -0.41 6.65
CA LEU A 153 13.33 0.29 7.94
C LEU A 153 12.90 1.76 7.76
N MET A 154 13.47 2.45 6.78
CA MET A 154 13.14 3.85 6.50
C MET A 154 11.78 4.01 5.84
N GLU A 155 11.34 3.05 5.04
CA GLU A 155 9.98 3.01 4.50
C GLU A 155 8.93 3.04 5.63
N MET A 156 9.17 2.29 6.71
CA MET A 156 8.30 2.32 7.89
C MET A 156 8.30 3.66 8.60
N GLY A 157 9.47 4.32 8.65
CA GLY A 157 9.57 5.70 9.11
C GLY A 157 8.74 6.65 8.24
N VAL A 158 8.85 6.55 6.92
CA VAL A 158 8.08 7.35 5.95
C VAL A 158 6.58 7.12 6.10
N LEU A 159 6.14 5.87 6.27
CA LEU A 159 4.73 5.52 6.44
C LEU A 159 4.16 6.11 7.74
N LEU A 160 4.91 6.06 8.84
CA LEU A 160 4.54 6.70 10.09
C LEU A 160 4.49 8.23 9.97
N LEU A 161 5.48 8.83 9.30
CA LEU A 161 5.50 10.28 9.03
C LEU A 161 4.32 10.71 8.16
N ALA A 162 3.93 9.91 7.16
CA ALA A 162 2.75 10.17 6.33
C ALA A 162 1.47 10.18 7.18
N LEU A 163 1.31 9.23 8.12
CA LEU A 163 0.19 9.23 9.06
C LEU A 163 0.19 10.48 9.94
N LEU A 164 1.34 10.86 10.50
CA LEU A 164 1.45 12.06 11.33
C LEU A 164 1.14 13.33 10.54
N GLY A 165 1.69 13.45 9.32
CA GLY A 165 1.43 14.56 8.41
C GLY A 165 -0.06 14.67 8.06
N ALA A 166 -0.71 13.56 7.71
CA ALA A 166 -2.14 13.53 7.44
C ALA A 166 -2.97 13.99 8.65
N ARG A 167 -2.56 13.63 9.88
CA ARG A 167 -3.24 14.08 11.11
C ARG A 167 -3.07 15.56 11.38
N VAL A 168 -1.87 16.10 11.17
CA VAL A 168 -1.62 17.55 11.31
C VAL A 168 -2.49 18.34 10.33
N VAL A 169 -2.58 17.89 9.08
CA VAL A 169 -3.45 18.51 8.07
C VAL A 169 -4.93 18.38 8.43
N ALA A 170 -5.34 17.27 9.05
CA ALA A 170 -6.73 17.03 9.43
C ALA A 170 -7.15 17.67 10.77
N GLU A 171 -6.22 18.13 11.61
CA GLU A 171 -6.48 18.67 12.96
C GLU A 171 -7.54 19.79 12.96
N PRO A 172 -7.49 20.79 12.05
CA PRO A 172 -8.48 21.88 12.03
C PRO A 172 -9.90 21.41 11.70
N LEU A 173 -10.06 20.24 11.05
CA LEU A 173 -11.37 19.70 10.70
C LEU A 173 -12.16 19.24 11.93
N ARG A 174 -11.48 18.98 13.07
CA ARG A 174 -12.08 18.46 14.31
C ARG A 174 -13.05 17.29 14.09
N ALA A 175 -12.76 16.46 13.09
CA ALA A 175 -13.59 15.36 12.64
C ALA A 175 -12.80 14.04 12.68
N ALA A 176 -13.48 12.96 13.08
CA ALA A 176 -12.92 11.62 13.08
C ALA A 176 -13.06 10.99 11.67
N GLY A 177 -12.49 11.65 10.66
CA GLY A 177 -12.53 11.19 9.27
C GLY A 177 -13.65 11.76 8.40
N PRO A 178 -13.64 11.40 7.10
CA PRO A 178 -14.65 11.84 6.14
C PRO A 178 -16.00 11.12 6.34
N GLY A 179 -17.08 11.89 6.26
CA GLY A 179 -18.46 11.41 6.29
C GLY A 179 -18.96 10.92 7.65
N PRO A 180 -20.29 10.79 7.82
CA PRO A 180 -20.86 10.30 9.07
C PRO A 180 -20.53 8.82 9.27
N TRP A 181 -20.21 8.43 10.50
CA TRP A 181 -20.22 7.02 10.89
C TRP A 181 -21.66 6.55 11.05
N ARG A 182 -21.99 5.40 10.44
CA ARG A 182 -23.31 4.77 10.54
C ARG A 182 -23.17 3.48 11.33
N ARG A 183 -23.97 3.34 12.39
CA ARG A 183 -24.09 2.08 13.13
C ARG A 183 -24.73 1.02 12.22
N PRO A 184 -24.28 -0.25 12.30
CA PRO A 184 -25.08 -1.38 11.83
C PRO A 184 -26.49 -1.30 12.44
N GLY A 185 -27.52 -1.63 11.66
CA GLY A 185 -28.91 -1.48 12.10
C GLY A 185 -29.91 -2.00 11.09
N LEU A 186 -31.20 -1.81 11.36
CA LEU A 186 -32.31 -2.37 10.56
C LEU A 186 -32.34 -1.93 9.07
N SER A 187 -31.56 -0.90 8.70
CA SER A 187 -31.42 -0.41 7.33
C SER A 187 -30.14 -0.89 6.62
N GLU A 188 -29.33 -1.74 7.28
CA GLU A 188 -28.20 -2.41 6.63
C GLU A 188 -28.72 -3.45 5.63
N PRO A 189 -28.21 -3.50 4.38
CA PRO A 189 -28.61 -4.54 3.44
C PRO A 189 -28.36 -5.93 4.01
N VAL A 190 -29.33 -6.84 3.83
CA VAL A 190 -29.37 -8.17 4.47
C VAL A 190 -28.08 -8.98 4.28
N LEU A 191 -27.42 -8.81 3.13
CA LEU A 191 -26.20 -9.57 2.79
C LEU A 191 -24.91 -9.04 3.43
N VAL A 192 -24.89 -7.82 3.99
CA VAL A 192 -23.63 -7.24 4.51
C VAL A 192 -23.15 -8.00 5.74
N ALA A 193 -24.03 -8.31 6.69
CA ALA A 193 -23.61 -8.99 7.92
C ALA A 193 -23.08 -10.41 7.68
N PRO A 194 -23.76 -11.29 6.91
CA PRO A 194 -23.22 -12.60 6.53
C PRO A 194 -21.91 -12.49 5.77
N LEU A 195 -21.80 -11.54 4.83
CA LEU A 195 -20.59 -11.36 4.04
C LEU A 195 -19.40 -10.93 4.90
N VAL A 196 -19.60 -10.01 5.84
CA VAL A 196 -18.54 -9.61 6.78
C VAL A 196 -18.15 -10.78 7.68
N ALA A 197 -19.11 -11.56 8.19
CA ALA A 197 -18.82 -12.74 9.01
C ALA A 197 -17.99 -13.80 8.26
N LEU A 198 -18.16 -13.93 6.94
CA LEU A 198 -17.35 -14.79 6.08
C LEU A 198 -15.98 -14.18 5.77
N LEU A 199 -15.94 -12.90 5.37
CA LEU A 199 -14.73 -12.26 4.89
C LEU A 199 -13.73 -11.96 6.00
N VAL A 200 -14.17 -11.62 7.22
CA VAL A 200 -13.25 -11.30 8.34
C VAL A 200 -12.26 -12.44 8.62
N PRO A 201 -12.71 -13.68 8.93
CA PRO A 201 -11.78 -14.77 9.20
C PRO A 201 -10.96 -15.15 7.96
N LEU A 202 -11.55 -15.07 6.76
CA LEU A 202 -10.84 -15.36 5.51
C LEU A 202 -9.71 -14.36 5.27
N ILE A 203 -9.95 -13.06 5.44
CA ILE A 203 -8.92 -12.03 5.24
C ILE A 203 -7.81 -12.17 6.27
N VAL A 204 -8.14 -12.46 7.54
CA VAL A 204 -7.12 -12.74 8.58
C VAL A 204 -6.29 -13.96 8.21
N LEU A 205 -6.92 -15.05 7.74
CA LEU A 205 -6.23 -16.24 7.29
C LEU A 205 -5.32 -15.96 6.10
N VAL A 206 -5.79 -15.23 5.09
CA VAL A 206 -5.01 -14.86 3.90
C VAL A 206 -3.83 -13.97 4.28
N ALA A 207 -4.02 -12.99 5.15
CA ALA A 207 -2.90 -12.15 5.61
C ALA A 207 -1.87 -12.96 6.40
N GLY A 208 -2.31 -13.84 7.31
CA GLY A 208 -1.41 -14.75 8.02
C GLY A 208 -0.65 -15.69 7.09
N TYR A 209 -1.33 -16.21 6.06
CA TYR A 209 -0.70 -17.00 5.02
C TYR A 209 0.33 -16.20 4.23
N LEU A 210 0.02 -14.99 3.77
CA LEU A 210 0.96 -14.14 3.03
C LEU A 210 2.20 -13.78 3.86
N LEU A 211 2.01 -13.53 5.16
CA LEU A 211 3.11 -13.30 6.09
C LEU A 211 4.02 -14.53 6.18
N TRP A 212 3.44 -15.69 6.44
CA TRP A 212 4.19 -16.94 6.56
C TRP A 212 4.88 -17.34 5.25
N ALA A 213 4.14 -17.26 4.14
CA ALA A 213 4.62 -17.56 2.80
C ALA A 213 5.73 -16.62 2.36
N GLY A 214 5.77 -15.37 2.82
CA GLY A 214 6.75 -14.35 2.43
C GLY A 214 8.22 -14.78 2.55
N THR A 215 8.52 -15.74 3.42
CA THR A 215 9.88 -16.29 3.59
C THR A 215 10.29 -17.27 2.48
N THR A 216 9.33 -17.88 1.79
CA THR A 216 9.56 -18.95 0.80
C THR A 216 8.91 -18.71 -0.57
N ALA A 217 7.94 -17.82 -0.63
CA ALA A 217 7.08 -17.56 -1.78
C ALA A 217 6.60 -16.08 -1.74
N PRO A 218 5.93 -15.59 -2.81
CA PRO A 218 5.48 -14.21 -2.87
C PRO A 218 4.54 -13.85 -1.72
N GLY A 219 4.84 -12.74 -1.03
CA GLY A 219 4.17 -12.36 0.21
C GLY A 219 5.06 -11.45 1.07
N GLY A 220 4.90 -11.56 2.39
CA GLY A 220 5.65 -10.79 3.37
C GLY A 220 4.82 -9.75 4.10
N ALA A 221 5.48 -9.02 5.00
CA ALA A 221 4.82 -8.09 5.93
C ALA A 221 3.96 -7.01 5.26
N PHE A 222 4.41 -6.47 4.12
CA PHE A 222 3.75 -5.33 3.48
C PHE A 222 2.44 -5.72 2.79
N GLN A 223 2.45 -6.80 2.03
CA GLN A 223 1.30 -7.36 1.34
C GLN A 223 0.28 -7.89 2.36
N ALA A 224 0.74 -8.63 3.37
CA ALA A 224 -0.11 -9.08 4.47
C ALA A 224 -0.73 -7.90 5.23
N GLY A 225 0.08 -6.87 5.50
CA GLY A 225 -0.35 -5.64 6.18
C GLY A 225 -1.39 -4.87 5.38
N ALA A 226 -1.24 -4.77 4.06
CA ALA A 226 -2.22 -4.15 3.17
C ALA A 226 -3.55 -4.91 3.13
N VAL A 227 -3.50 -6.25 3.11
CA VAL A 227 -4.69 -7.10 3.17
C VAL A 227 -5.42 -6.93 4.51
N LEU A 228 -4.70 -6.88 5.65
CA LEU A 228 -5.30 -6.55 6.95
C LEU A 228 -5.80 -5.10 7.03
N ALA A 229 -5.15 -4.15 6.37
CA ALA A 229 -5.65 -2.78 6.27
C ALA A 229 -7.00 -2.76 5.52
N ALA A 230 -7.14 -3.53 4.44
CA ALA A 230 -8.39 -3.67 3.71
C ALA A 230 -9.51 -4.24 4.59
N LEU A 231 -9.20 -5.15 5.53
CA LEU A 231 -10.14 -5.56 6.57
C LEU A 231 -10.55 -4.38 7.47
N GLY A 232 -9.59 -3.57 7.93
CA GLY A 232 -9.88 -2.35 8.68
C GLY A 232 -10.79 -1.38 7.92
N VAL A 233 -10.54 -1.19 6.62
CA VAL A 233 -11.39 -0.41 5.70
C VAL A 233 -12.79 -0.99 5.60
N LEU A 234 -12.93 -2.30 5.37
CA LEU A 234 -14.21 -3.00 5.29
C LEU A 234 -15.02 -2.81 6.59
N LEU A 235 -14.38 -3.01 7.75
CA LEU A 235 -15.04 -2.85 9.04
C LEU A 235 -15.42 -1.38 9.31
N ARG A 236 -14.61 -0.41 8.86
CA ARG A 236 -14.93 1.02 8.95
C ARG A 236 -16.12 1.42 8.08
N LEU A 237 -16.18 0.89 6.86
CA LEU A 237 -17.25 1.18 5.89
C LEU A 237 -18.57 0.54 6.29
N THR A 238 -18.52 -0.64 6.89
CA THR A 238 -19.69 -1.38 7.38
C THR A 238 -20.10 -1.00 8.81
N GLY A 239 -19.51 0.06 9.37
CA GLY A 239 -19.89 0.61 10.68
C GLY A 239 -19.39 -0.15 11.90
N ARG A 240 -18.68 -1.27 11.72
CA ARG A 240 -18.16 -2.14 12.80
C ARG A 240 -16.95 -1.53 13.52
N LEU A 241 -16.15 -0.72 12.82
CA LEU A 241 -15.15 0.16 13.42
C LEU A 241 -15.62 1.61 13.38
N ARG A 242 -15.79 2.20 14.57
CA ARG A 242 -16.11 3.62 14.75
C ARG A 242 -14.80 4.42 14.78
N PRO A 243 -14.61 5.43 13.93
CA PRO A 243 -13.43 6.29 14.00
C PRO A 243 -13.49 7.20 15.23
N THR A 244 -12.33 7.55 15.79
CA THR A 244 -12.20 8.43 16.95
C THR A 244 -11.21 9.58 16.72
N LEU A 245 -11.42 10.66 17.45
CA LEU A 245 -10.53 11.83 17.52
C LEU A 245 -9.28 11.59 18.38
N THR A 246 -9.24 10.49 19.13
CA THR A 246 -8.11 10.12 19.96
C THR A 246 -7.69 8.70 19.65
N ASN A 247 -6.40 8.43 19.72
CA ASN A 247 -5.83 7.09 19.75
C ASN A 247 -5.76 6.58 21.19
N SER A 248 -6.06 5.31 21.35
CA SER A 248 -5.74 4.54 22.55
C SER A 248 -4.23 4.33 22.68
N LEU A 249 -3.77 3.99 23.90
CA LEU A 249 -2.38 3.61 24.13
C LEU A 249 -1.99 2.38 23.32
N TYR A 250 -2.91 1.42 23.18
CA TYR A 250 -2.70 0.22 22.37
C TYR A 250 -2.43 0.55 20.90
N GLU A 251 -3.24 1.43 20.29
CA GLU A 251 -3.02 1.84 18.89
C GLU A 251 -1.69 2.58 18.73
N ARG A 252 -1.32 3.44 19.67
CA ARG A 252 -0.01 4.11 19.66
C ARG A 252 1.13 3.10 19.73
N ALA A 253 1.02 2.10 20.60
CA ALA A 253 2.00 1.04 20.72
C ALA A 253 2.11 0.23 19.42
N VAL A 254 0.99 -0.23 18.85
CA VAL A 254 0.99 -1.00 17.59
C VAL A 254 1.54 -0.18 16.42
N LEU A 255 1.27 1.13 16.36
CA LEU A 255 1.81 2.00 15.31
C LEU A 255 3.35 2.08 15.31
N VAL A 256 3.97 2.08 16.49
CA VAL A 256 5.44 2.18 16.61
C VAL A 256 6.13 0.83 16.76
N LEU A 257 5.37 -0.23 17.06
CA LEU A 257 5.90 -1.55 17.40
C LEU A 257 6.83 -2.11 16.32
N GLY A 258 6.39 -2.14 15.06
CA GLY A 258 7.17 -2.67 13.95
C GLY A 258 8.48 -1.92 13.75
N LEU A 259 8.44 -0.58 13.73
CA LEU A 259 9.65 0.25 13.61
C LEU A 259 10.60 0.04 14.80
N ALA A 260 10.07 -0.03 16.02
CA ALA A 260 10.86 -0.23 17.23
C ALA A 260 11.52 -1.61 17.26
N VAL A 261 10.76 -2.66 16.95
CA VAL A 261 11.27 -4.05 16.91
C VAL A 261 12.29 -4.23 15.79
N PHE A 262 12.06 -3.65 14.61
CA PHE A 262 13.02 -3.72 13.51
C PHE A 262 14.33 -2.97 13.85
N THR A 263 14.22 -1.78 14.45
CA THR A 263 15.39 -1.04 14.93
C THR A 263 16.16 -1.81 16.00
N ALA A 264 15.44 -2.44 16.95
CA ALA A 264 16.04 -3.25 18.01
C ALA A 264 16.74 -4.49 17.46
N ALA A 265 16.12 -5.20 16.50
CA ALA A 265 16.75 -6.31 15.80
C ALA A 265 18.04 -5.87 15.11
N GLY A 266 18.03 -4.69 14.47
CA GLY A 266 19.22 -4.11 13.87
C GLY A 266 20.33 -3.77 14.86
N ALA A 267 19.97 -3.24 16.03
CA ALA A 267 20.92 -2.92 17.10
C ALA A 267 21.53 -4.20 17.73
N LEU A 268 20.75 -5.28 17.83
CA LEU A 268 21.25 -6.58 18.28
C LEU A 268 22.30 -7.16 17.31
N GLY A 269 22.07 -7.02 15.99
CA GLY A 269 23.08 -7.36 14.97
C GLY A 269 24.39 -6.61 15.18
N LEU A 270 24.34 -5.31 15.47
CA LEU A 270 25.53 -4.50 15.70
C LEU A 270 26.36 -5.00 16.89
N GLY A 271 25.69 -5.46 17.96
CA GLY A 271 26.35 -5.98 19.15
C GLY A 271 26.90 -7.40 19.03
N THR A 272 26.43 -8.19 18.05
CA THR A 272 26.78 -9.62 17.90
C THR A 272 27.65 -9.89 16.68
N GLU A 273 27.32 -9.30 15.55
CA GLU A 273 27.95 -9.51 14.24
C GLU A 273 28.79 -8.31 13.78
N GLY A 274 28.78 -7.20 14.54
CA GLY A 274 29.58 -6.00 14.27
C GLY A 274 28.99 -5.03 13.23
N TYR A 275 27.83 -5.36 12.65
CA TYR A 275 27.12 -4.52 11.69
C TYR A 275 25.65 -4.37 12.09
N MET A 276 25.05 -3.20 11.88
CA MET A 276 23.63 -3.01 12.16
C MET A 276 22.78 -3.72 11.11
N LEU A 277 21.66 -4.33 11.52
CA LEU A 277 20.73 -5.10 10.66
C LEU A 277 21.33 -6.37 10.04
N SER A 278 22.41 -6.89 10.62
CA SER A 278 22.79 -8.30 10.43
C SER A 278 22.05 -9.18 11.44
N TYR A 279 21.89 -10.45 11.08
CA TYR A 279 21.24 -11.46 11.92
C TYR A 279 22.27 -12.50 12.36
N PRO A 280 22.26 -12.92 13.63
CA PRO A 280 23.12 -13.99 14.09
C PRO A 280 22.91 -15.28 13.29
N ALA A 281 24.00 -16.02 13.06
CA ALA A 281 23.93 -17.29 12.35
C ALA A 281 22.88 -18.24 12.97
N GLY A 282 21.98 -18.77 12.14
CA GLY A 282 20.88 -19.65 12.57
C GLY A 282 19.66 -18.94 13.17
N TRP A 283 19.69 -17.62 13.38
CA TRP A 283 18.58 -16.83 13.92
C TRP A 283 17.90 -15.90 12.90
N SER A 284 18.35 -15.88 11.65
CA SER A 284 17.77 -15.05 10.57
C SER A 284 16.27 -15.25 10.45
N TYR A 285 15.81 -16.48 10.19
CA TYR A 285 14.39 -16.79 10.01
C TYR A 285 13.50 -16.36 11.19
N PRO A 286 13.76 -16.78 12.46
CA PRO A 286 12.88 -16.41 13.57
C PRO A 286 12.89 -14.90 13.85
N LEU A 287 14.04 -14.22 13.72
CA LEU A 287 14.10 -12.77 13.91
C LEU A 287 13.36 -12.02 12.80
N ILE A 288 13.53 -12.45 11.55
CA ILE A 288 12.82 -11.89 10.40
C ILE A 288 11.32 -12.09 10.56
N LEU A 289 10.85 -13.27 10.94
CA LEU A 289 9.42 -13.52 11.15
C LEU A 289 8.83 -12.63 12.25
N VAL A 290 9.57 -12.39 13.35
CA VAL A 290 9.15 -11.44 14.40
C VAL A 290 9.08 -10.01 13.88
N VAL A 291 10.10 -9.57 13.14
CA VAL A 291 10.12 -8.26 12.49
C VAL A 291 8.93 -8.13 11.54
N GLU A 292 8.75 -9.06 10.61
CA GLU A 292 7.66 -9.04 9.64
C GLU A 292 6.28 -9.05 10.30
N THR A 293 6.08 -9.84 11.36
CA THR A 293 4.80 -9.88 12.08
C THR A 293 4.48 -8.52 12.69
N THR A 294 5.46 -7.89 13.33
CA THR A 294 5.26 -6.57 13.96
C THR A 294 5.10 -5.46 12.93
N LEU A 295 5.83 -5.52 11.82
CA LEU A 295 5.67 -4.64 10.67
C LEU A 295 4.27 -4.77 10.07
N MET A 296 3.79 -5.99 9.79
CA MET A 296 2.46 -6.26 9.23
C MET A 296 1.37 -5.56 10.05
N LEU A 297 1.42 -5.67 11.39
CA LEU A 297 0.44 -5.04 12.28
C LEU A 297 0.54 -3.50 12.25
N SER A 298 1.76 -2.94 12.29
CA SER A 298 1.97 -1.48 12.19
C SER A 298 1.50 -0.92 10.85
N ILE A 299 1.81 -1.62 9.74
CA ILE A 299 1.39 -1.25 8.38
C ILE A 299 -0.14 -1.28 8.28
N ALA A 300 -0.75 -2.38 8.72
CA ALA A 300 -2.21 -2.57 8.65
C ALA A 300 -2.96 -1.45 9.37
N LEU A 301 -2.56 -1.15 10.61
CA LEU A 301 -3.17 -0.09 11.39
C LEU A 301 -2.92 1.29 10.78
N THR A 302 -1.70 1.54 10.30
CA THR A 302 -1.34 2.84 9.69
C THR A 302 -2.18 3.10 8.44
N LEU A 303 -2.26 2.15 7.52
CA LEU A 303 -3.02 2.28 6.28
C LEU A 303 -4.53 2.39 6.55
N ALA A 304 -5.07 1.63 7.50
CA ALA A 304 -6.48 1.74 7.88
C ALA A 304 -6.82 3.12 8.48
N LEU A 305 -5.93 3.68 9.31
CA LEU A 305 -6.12 5.02 9.90
C LEU A 305 -5.96 6.13 8.85
N LEU A 306 -5.01 5.99 7.92
CA LEU A 306 -4.87 6.88 6.77
C LEU A 306 -6.14 6.90 5.92
N PHE A 307 -6.69 5.73 5.58
CA PHE A 307 -7.97 5.63 4.87
C PHE A 307 -9.11 6.30 5.65
N SER A 308 -9.21 6.02 6.95
CA SER A 308 -10.28 6.55 7.79
C SER A 308 -10.12 8.04 8.09
N GLY A 309 -8.94 8.63 7.89
CA GLY A 309 -8.64 10.01 8.27
C GLY A 309 -8.89 10.27 9.77
N SER A 310 -8.69 9.25 10.62
CA SER A 310 -9.00 9.31 12.04
C SER A 310 -7.76 9.07 12.92
N ASN A 311 -7.83 9.51 14.17
CA ASN A 311 -6.74 9.31 15.11
C ASN A 311 -6.74 7.91 15.72
N GLY A 312 -7.90 7.26 15.79
CA GLY A 312 -8.05 5.88 16.24
C GLY A 312 -9.39 5.26 15.81
N PHE A 313 -9.66 4.08 16.34
CA PHE A 313 -10.88 3.31 16.19
C PHE A 313 -11.42 2.81 17.54
N ARG A 314 -12.73 2.54 17.58
CA ARG A 314 -13.40 1.78 18.64
C ARG A 314 -14.36 0.78 18.01
N GLY A 315 -14.45 -0.43 18.58
CA GLY A 315 -15.46 -1.40 18.17
C GLY A 315 -16.88 -0.84 18.36
N ALA A 316 -17.78 -1.19 17.45
CA ALA A 316 -19.21 -0.92 17.60
C ALA A 316 -19.73 -1.74 18.79
N ARG A 317 -19.90 -1.08 19.94
CA ARG A 317 -20.76 -1.54 21.03
C ARG A 317 -22.15 -0.96 20.84
#